data_AF-A0A4U3ALA0-F1
#
_entry.id   AF-A0A4U3ALA0-F1
#
_cell.length_a   1.000
_cell.length_b   1.000
_cell.length_c   1.000
_cell.angle_alpha   90.00
_cell.angle_beta   90.00
_cell.angle_gamma   90.00
#
_symmetry.space_group_name_H-M   'P 1'
#
loop_
_entity.id
_entity.type
_entity.pdbx_description
1 polymer ?
#
loop_
_entity_poly.entity_id
_entity_poly.type
_entity_poly.pdbx_seq_one_letter_code
_entity_poly.pdbx_strand_id
1 'polypeptide(L)'
;RAYILLGFTILIAQLHISGNITKYINMKYAYLSTTAAIILGFLTVVQIIIVFQKEHQKEQEKQDCSCDHSHCGHDHSKDENTWWKKAFSYSLFCFPIVSGLFFPIATLDSDIVKAKGFHFPVAQAESTDPFMRRQFLRPDTSIYYGKEGYRGVMEKGKKEFVTKDSVTLNDENFLKGMETIYNYPGEFTGKKLSFKGFVFKDDSSKKEQYFLFRFGIIHCVADSGVYGMLVKKP
;
A
#
# COMPACT_ATOMS: atom_id res chain seq x y z
N ARG A 1 -20.19 -4.21 16.69
CA ARG A 1 -19.04 -3.31 16.93
C ARG A 1 -17.80 -4.11 17.31
N ALA A 2 -17.83 -4.95 18.36
CA ALA A 2 -16.72 -5.85 18.71
C ALA A 2 -16.26 -6.74 17.54
N TYR A 3 -17.17 -7.40 16.83
CA TYR A 3 -16.82 -8.23 15.66
C TYR A 3 -16.16 -7.47 14.50
N ILE A 4 -16.54 -6.20 14.27
CA ILE A 4 -15.91 -5.37 13.23
C ILE A 4 -14.47 -5.05 13.62
N LEU A 5 -14.26 -4.64 14.88
CA LEU A 5 -12.94 -4.30 15.41
C LEU A 5 -12.02 -5.53 15.43
N LEU A 6 -12.55 -6.69 15.81
CA LEU A 6 -11.88 -7.98 15.72
C LEU A 6 -11.51 -8.32 14.27
N GLY A 7 -12.44 -8.14 13.33
CA GLY A 7 -12.20 -8.38 11.91
C GLY A 7 -11.07 -7.53 11.34
N PHE A 8 -11.03 -6.23 11.66
CA PHE A 8 -9.91 -5.36 11.26
C PHE A 8 -8.59 -5.75 11.93
N THR A 9 -8.62 -6.14 13.20
CA THR A 9 -7.42 -6.60 13.92
C THR A 9 -6.86 -7.87 13.26
N ILE A 10 -7.72 -8.86 12.97
CA ILE A 10 -7.32 -10.10 12.28
C ILE A 10 -6.78 -9.79 10.90
N LEU A 11 -7.46 -8.93 10.13
CA LEU A 11 -7.03 -8.53 8.78
C LEU A 11 -5.62 -7.93 8.80
N ILE A 12 -5.38 -6.95 9.66
CA ILE A 12 -4.06 -6.29 9.75
C ILE A 12 -3.01 -7.27 10.27
N ALA A 13 -3.33 -8.08 11.28
CA ALA A 13 -2.42 -9.10 11.80
C ALA A 13 -2.02 -10.11 10.71
N GLN A 14 -2.98 -10.60 9.91
CA GLN A 14 -2.73 -11.51 8.80
C GLN A 14 -1.79 -10.88 7.75
N LEU A 15 -1.96 -9.60 7.42
CA LEU A 15 -1.09 -8.90 6.46
C LEU A 15 0.36 -8.80 6.96
N HIS A 16 0.56 -8.55 8.25
CA HIS A 16 1.89 -8.51 8.87
C HIS A 16 2.52 -9.91 8.96
N ILE A 17 1.78 -10.91 9.44
CA ILE A 17 2.27 -12.30 9.60
C ILE A 17 2.63 -12.92 8.23
N SER A 18 1.79 -12.70 7.22
CA SER A 18 2.02 -13.25 5.89
C SER A 18 3.10 -12.51 5.08
N GLY A 19 3.65 -11.40 5.60
CA GLY A 19 4.62 -10.55 4.89
C GLY A 19 4.03 -9.80 3.68
N ASN A 20 2.73 -9.94 3.44
CA ASN A 20 2.04 -9.29 2.33
C ASN A 20 1.82 -7.79 2.54
N ILE A 21 2.06 -7.28 3.75
CA ILE A 21 2.07 -5.85 4.05
C ILE A 21 2.99 -5.06 3.10
N THR A 22 4.07 -5.68 2.61
CA THR A 22 4.99 -5.13 1.60
C THR A 22 4.33 -4.76 0.27
N LYS A 23 3.18 -5.38 -0.05
CA LYS A 23 2.39 -5.09 -1.26
C LYS A 23 1.45 -3.90 -1.07
N TYR A 24 1.25 -3.44 0.15
CA TYR A 24 0.31 -2.37 0.49
C TYR A 24 0.97 -1.09 0.97
N ILE A 25 2.10 -1.20 1.68
CA ILE A 25 2.81 -0.04 2.24
C ILE A 25 4.31 -0.19 2.06
N ASN A 26 5.01 0.94 2.04
CA ASN A 26 6.46 0.94 2.08
C ASN A 26 6.96 0.51 3.47
N MET A 27 7.87 -0.47 3.50
CA MET A 27 8.40 -1.05 4.73
C MET A 27 9.10 -0.07 5.66
N LYS A 28 9.63 1.04 5.13
CA LYS A 28 10.19 2.10 5.95
C LYS A 28 9.16 2.73 6.91
N TYR A 29 7.88 2.70 6.54
CA TYR A 29 6.76 3.25 7.32
C TYR A 29 5.91 2.17 7.99
N ALA A 30 6.34 0.91 7.94
CA ALA A 30 5.56 -0.21 8.48
C ALA A 30 5.28 -0.09 9.99
N TYR A 31 6.14 0.62 10.72
CA TYR A 31 5.97 0.88 12.15
C TYR A 31 4.64 1.58 12.48
N LEU A 32 4.13 2.44 11.57
CA LEU A 32 2.83 3.11 11.73
C LEU A 32 1.70 2.07 11.71
N SER A 33 1.77 1.13 10.76
CA SER A 33 0.79 0.05 10.65
C SER A 33 0.90 -0.93 11.82
N THR A 34 2.11 -1.29 12.26
CA THR A 34 2.32 -2.17 13.42
C THR A 34 1.77 -1.54 14.70
N THR A 35 2.04 -0.25 14.93
CA THR A 35 1.51 0.47 16.10
C THR A 35 -0.03 0.52 16.07
N ALA A 36 -0.61 0.82 14.90
CA ALA A 36 -2.06 0.80 14.72
C ALA A 36 -2.65 -0.59 14.99
N ALA A 37 -1.98 -1.67 14.56
CA ALA A 37 -2.40 -3.04 14.82
C ALA A 37 -2.42 -3.36 16.33
N ILE A 38 -1.40 -2.93 17.07
CA ILE A 38 -1.32 -3.13 18.53
C ILE A 38 -2.45 -2.37 19.23
N ILE A 39 -2.67 -1.11 18.87
CA ILE A 39 -3.75 -0.29 19.46
C ILE A 39 -5.12 -0.91 19.15
N LEU A 40 -5.37 -1.33 17.90
CA LEU A 40 -6.62 -1.98 17.52
C LEU A 40 -6.82 -3.32 18.24
N GLY A 41 -5.75 -4.10 18.42
CA GLY A 41 -5.77 -5.34 19.20
C GLY A 41 -6.14 -5.09 20.66
N PHE A 42 -5.50 -4.10 21.30
CA PHE A 42 -5.82 -3.71 22.67
C PHE A 42 -7.29 -3.26 22.81
N LEU A 43 -7.76 -2.38 21.92
CA LEU A 43 -9.16 -1.94 21.91
C LEU A 43 -10.12 -3.11 21.69
N THR A 44 -9.75 -4.09 20.87
CA THR A 44 -10.54 -5.32 20.66
C THR A 44 -10.68 -6.11 21.95
N VAL A 45 -9.61 -6.31 22.71
CA VAL A 45 -9.64 -7.00 24.00
C VAL A 45 -10.56 -6.29 24.99
N VAL A 46 -10.41 -4.97 25.14
CA VAL A 46 -11.27 -4.16 26.02
C VAL A 46 -12.73 -4.27 25.60
N GLN A 47 -13.04 -4.17 24.30
CA GLN A 47 -14.40 -4.28 23.78
C GLN A 47 -15.02 -5.66 24.05
N ILE A 48 -14.21 -6.72 23.98
CA ILE A 48 -14.63 -8.09 24.29
C ILE A 48 -14.94 -8.23 25.80
N ILE A 49 -14.07 -7.72 26.67
CA ILE A 49 -14.31 -7.74 28.13
C ILE A 49 -15.60 -7.01 28.49
N ILE A 50 -15.84 -5.83 27.92
CA ILE A 50 -17.08 -5.05 28.15
C ILE A 50 -18.32 -5.82 27.70
N VAL A 51 -18.24 -6.56 26.59
CA VAL A 51 -19.35 -7.40 26.11
C VAL A 51 -19.64 -8.53 27.08
N PHE A 52 -18.61 -9.26 27.53
CA PHE A 52 -18.76 -10.35 28.51
C PHE A 52 -19.29 -9.86 29.86
N GLN A 53 -18.82 -8.72 30.37
CA GLN A 53 -19.32 -8.15 31.62
C GLN A 53 -20.81 -7.77 31.54
N LYS A 54 -21.26 -7.25 30.38
CA LYS A 54 -22.68 -6.93 30.16
C LYS A 54 -23.57 -8.16 30.03
N GLU A 55 -23.04 -9.27 29.52
CA GLU A 55 -23.79 -10.54 29.49
C GLU A 55 -24.00 -11.09 30.91
N HIS A 56 -22.97 -11.08 31.76
CA HIS A 56 -23.09 -11.50 33.16
C HIS A 56 -24.06 -10.65 33.99
N GLN A 57 -24.10 -9.32 33.79
CA GLN A 57 -25.08 -8.45 34.47
C GLN A 57 -26.52 -8.72 34.02
N LYS A 58 -26.75 -9.03 32.73
CA LYS A 58 -28.08 -9.36 32.21
C LYS A 58 -28.61 -10.71 32.69
N GLU A 59 -27.73 -11.65 32.98
CA GLU A 59 -28.10 -12.94 33.58
C GLU A 59 -28.47 -12.80 35.05
N GLN A 60 -27.78 -11.92 35.80
CA GLN A 60 -28.12 -11.62 37.20
C GLN A 60 -29.43 -10.82 37.34
N GLU A 61 -29.69 -9.82 36.49
CA GLU A 61 -30.97 -9.07 36.49
C GLU A 61 -32.20 -9.94 36.14
N LYS A 62 -32.02 -11.08 35.47
CA LYS A 62 -33.11 -12.01 35.16
C LYS A 62 -33.49 -12.95 36.32
N GLN A 63 -32.64 -13.07 37.35
CA GLN A 63 -32.90 -13.93 38.52
C GLN A 63 -33.53 -13.18 39.70
N ASP A 64 -33.34 -11.86 39.80
CA ASP A 64 -33.97 -11.02 40.81
C ASP A 64 -34.99 -10.06 40.17
N CYS A 65 -36.18 -10.57 39.90
CA CYS A 65 -37.34 -9.72 39.55
C CYS A 65 -38.44 -9.87 40.62
N SER A 66 -38.23 -9.22 41.77
CA SER A 66 -39.32 -8.70 42.59
C SER A 66 -39.08 -7.21 42.88
N CYS A 67 -39.85 -6.37 42.19
CA CYS A 67 -40.20 -5.00 42.53
C CYS A 67 -39.11 -3.90 42.56
N ASP A 68 -39.28 -3.01 41.58
CA ASP A 68 -39.36 -1.55 41.68
C ASP A 68 -38.13 -0.64 41.52
N HIS A 69 -38.36 0.32 40.62
CA HIS A 69 -37.73 1.62 40.41
C HIS A 69 -36.31 1.78 39.81
N SER A 70 -36.35 2.44 38.63
CA SER A 70 -35.50 3.57 38.25
C SER A 70 -34.09 3.28 37.74
N HIS A 71 -33.93 2.71 36.53
CA HIS A 71 -32.87 3.10 35.59
C HIS A 71 -33.29 2.78 34.15
N CYS A 72 -33.66 3.80 33.37
CA CYS A 72 -33.76 3.71 31.91
C CYS A 72 -33.17 5.02 31.37
N GLY A 73 -32.02 5.04 30.71
CA GLY A 73 -31.60 4.10 29.67
C GLY A 73 -31.80 4.84 28.36
N HIS A 74 -30.70 5.30 27.78
CA HIS A 74 -30.61 6.10 26.56
C HIS A 74 -31.82 5.97 25.62
N ASP A 75 -32.60 7.05 25.57
CA ASP A 75 -33.62 7.30 24.58
C ASP A 75 -32.97 7.28 23.19
N HIS A 76 -33.16 6.17 22.48
CA HIS A 76 -33.06 6.16 21.03
C HIS A 76 -34.48 6.29 20.51
N SER A 77 -34.95 7.53 20.48
CA SER A 77 -36.16 7.92 19.79
C SER A 77 -36.11 7.31 18.39
N LYS A 78 -37.05 6.39 18.19
CA LYS A 78 -37.43 5.84 16.90
C LYS A 78 -37.94 7.03 16.09
N ASP A 79 -37.36 7.29 14.93
CA ASP A 79 -38.13 7.50 13.71
C ASP A 79 -37.23 7.66 12.47
N GLU A 80 -37.78 7.20 11.34
CA GLU A 80 -37.27 7.22 9.96
C GLU A 80 -36.18 6.21 9.57
N ASN A 81 -36.63 5.07 9.03
CA ASN A 81 -35.90 4.14 8.14
C ASN A 81 -34.48 3.75 8.60
N THR A 82 -34.32 3.51 9.90
CA THR A 82 -33.03 3.29 10.57
C THR A 82 -32.36 1.99 10.15
N TRP A 83 -33.10 0.99 9.67
CA TRP A 83 -32.52 -0.30 9.26
C TRP A 83 -31.64 -0.17 8.01
N TRP A 84 -32.06 0.57 6.98
CA TRP A 84 -31.24 0.79 5.78
C TRP A 84 -29.98 1.60 6.08
N LYS A 85 -30.08 2.65 6.91
CA LYS A 85 -28.91 3.44 7.37
C LYS A 85 -27.94 2.58 8.19
N LYS A 86 -28.46 1.70 9.06
CA LYS A 86 -27.65 0.72 9.80
C LYS A 86 -27.01 -0.28 8.84
N ALA A 87 -27.77 -0.90 7.94
CA ALA A 87 -27.27 -1.86 6.96
C ALA A 87 -26.15 -1.25 6.10
N PHE A 88 -26.34 -0.03 5.61
CA PHE A 88 -25.31 0.71 4.86
C PHE A 88 -24.06 0.95 5.70
N SER A 89 -24.21 1.41 6.95
CA SER A 89 -23.08 1.66 7.85
C SER A 89 -22.29 0.38 8.18
N TYR A 90 -22.98 -0.73 8.50
CA TYR A 90 -22.32 -2.02 8.74
C TYR A 90 -21.67 -2.56 7.46
N SER A 91 -22.34 -2.43 6.30
CA SER A 91 -21.79 -2.83 5.01
C SER A 91 -20.50 -2.07 4.67
N LEU A 92 -20.44 -0.77 4.96
CA LEU A 92 -19.26 0.06 4.73
C LEU A 92 -18.01 -0.46 5.47
N PHE A 93 -18.18 -1.00 6.68
CA PHE A 93 -17.07 -1.57 7.47
C PHE A 93 -16.82 -3.05 7.21
N CYS A 94 -17.86 -3.83 6.92
CA CYS A 94 -17.71 -5.24 6.61
C CYS A 94 -17.07 -5.46 5.24
N PHE A 95 -17.32 -4.57 4.27
CA PHE A 95 -16.80 -4.71 2.91
C PHE A 95 -15.26 -4.80 2.86
N PRO A 96 -14.47 -3.90 3.49
CA PRO A 96 -13.00 -4.03 3.52
C PRO A 96 -12.50 -5.29 4.24
N ILE A 97 -13.22 -5.76 5.26
CA ILE A 97 -12.84 -6.97 6.01
C ILE A 97 -13.04 -8.20 5.14
N VAL A 98 -14.21 -8.34 4.52
CA VAL A 98 -14.52 -9.47 3.64
C VAL A 98 -13.61 -9.46 2.42
N SER A 99 -13.45 -8.32 1.76
CA SER A 99 -12.56 -8.24 0.58
C SER A 99 -11.11 -8.54 0.96
N GLY A 100 -10.61 -8.00 2.07
CA GLY A 100 -9.23 -8.21 2.51
C GLY A 100 -8.92 -9.65 2.95
N LEU A 101 -9.91 -10.38 3.48
CA LEU A 101 -9.72 -11.77 3.94
C LEU A 101 -9.96 -12.81 2.85
N PHE A 102 -10.94 -12.59 1.96
CA PHE A 102 -11.39 -13.60 1.01
C PHE A 102 -10.84 -13.40 -0.41
N PHE A 103 -10.43 -12.18 -0.79
CA PHE A 103 -9.88 -11.98 -2.14
C PHE A 103 -8.39 -12.27 -2.20
N PRO A 104 -7.92 -12.87 -3.31
CA PRO A 104 -6.51 -13.12 -3.51
C PRO A 104 -5.75 -11.79 -3.56
N ILE A 105 -4.56 -11.81 -3.00
CA ILE A 105 -3.69 -10.65 -2.97
C ILE A 105 -3.20 -10.39 -4.38
N ALA A 106 -3.62 -9.28 -4.98
CA ALA A 106 -3.20 -8.90 -6.31
C ALA A 106 -1.69 -8.62 -6.33
N THR A 107 -0.97 -9.34 -7.18
CA THR A 107 0.45 -9.08 -7.44
C THR A 107 0.59 -8.04 -8.52
N LEU A 108 1.38 -7.00 -8.25
CA LEU A 108 1.72 -5.95 -9.20
C LEU A 108 2.70 -6.52 -10.24
N ASP A 109 2.16 -7.15 -11.29
CA ASP A 109 2.91 -7.77 -12.37
C ASP A 109 2.47 -7.23 -13.74
N SER A 110 3.04 -7.75 -14.83
CA SER A 110 2.79 -7.37 -16.21
C SER A 110 1.31 -7.35 -16.61
N ASP A 111 0.48 -8.22 -16.03
CA ASP A 111 -0.97 -8.24 -16.26
C ASP A 111 -1.67 -6.97 -15.75
N ILE A 112 -1.22 -6.43 -14.62
CA ILE A 112 -1.72 -5.15 -14.10
C ILE A 112 -1.28 -3.99 -14.99
N VAL A 113 -0.09 -4.07 -15.59
CA VAL A 113 0.37 -3.05 -16.54
C VAL A 113 -0.49 -3.03 -17.80
N LYS A 114 -0.81 -4.22 -18.33
CA LYS A 114 -1.73 -4.37 -19.48
C LYS A 114 -3.15 -3.91 -19.13
N ALA A 115 -3.68 -4.31 -17.98
CA ALA A 115 -5.03 -3.95 -17.54
C ALA A 115 -5.19 -2.46 -17.21
N LYS A 116 -4.14 -1.81 -16.66
CA LYS A 116 -4.10 -0.35 -16.45
C LYS A 116 -3.97 0.43 -17.77
N GLY A 117 -3.73 -0.24 -18.90
CA GLY A 117 -3.67 0.39 -20.21
C GLY A 117 -2.51 1.37 -20.35
N PHE A 118 -1.38 1.14 -19.67
CA PHE A 118 -0.19 1.96 -19.84
C PHE A 118 0.27 1.90 -21.29
N HIS A 119 -0.06 2.92 -22.06
CA HIS A 119 0.49 3.11 -23.39
C HIS A 119 1.88 3.71 -23.21
N PHE A 120 2.90 2.89 -23.43
CA PHE A 120 4.28 3.37 -23.47
C PHE A 120 4.51 3.86 -24.90
N PRO A 121 4.65 5.18 -25.16
CA PRO A 121 5.05 5.66 -26.47
C PRO A 121 6.56 5.37 -26.64
N VAL A 122 6.91 4.09 -26.76
CA VAL A 122 8.29 3.63 -26.99
C VAL A 122 8.77 4.10 -28.37
N ALA A 123 7.83 4.39 -29.28
CA ALA A 123 8.09 4.70 -30.68
C ALA A 123 8.03 6.19 -31.06
N GLN A 124 7.65 7.11 -30.16
CA GLN A 124 7.61 8.54 -30.49
C GLN A 124 8.79 9.29 -29.87
N ALA A 125 9.91 9.27 -30.60
CA ALA A 125 11.07 10.10 -30.28
C ALA A 125 10.80 11.62 -30.37
N GLU A 126 9.63 12.02 -30.89
CA GLU A 126 9.28 13.40 -31.29
C GLU A 126 8.08 14.02 -30.54
N SER A 127 7.66 13.50 -29.37
CA SER A 127 6.67 14.24 -28.57
C SER A 127 7.29 15.50 -27.96
N THR A 128 6.83 16.67 -28.38
CA THR A 128 7.27 18.03 -27.96
C THR A 128 6.88 18.40 -26.52
N ASP A 129 6.15 17.53 -25.81
CA ASP A 129 5.70 17.75 -24.44
C ASP A 129 6.79 17.33 -23.42
N PRO A 130 7.40 18.28 -22.66
CA PRO A 130 8.40 17.99 -21.66
C PRO A 130 7.90 17.11 -20.49
N PHE A 131 6.58 17.09 -20.24
CA PHE A 131 5.97 16.37 -19.13
C PHE A 131 5.72 14.89 -19.47
N MET A 132 5.48 14.58 -20.75
CA MET A 132 5.22 13.20 -21.20
C MET A 132 6.47 12.31 -21.29
N ARG A 133 7.67 12.90 -21.29
CA ARG A 133 8.86 12.20 -21.79
C ARG A 133 9.48 11.16 -20.86
N ARG A 134 9.24 11.18 -19.53
CA ARG A 134 10.06 10.35 -18.59
C ARG A 134 9.38 9.90 -17.28
N GLN A 135 8.14 10.30 -17.00
CA GLN A 135 7.53 10.06 -15.69
C GLN A 135 7.07 8.61 -15.43
N PHE A 136 7.00 7.77 -16.46
CA PHE A 136 6.59 6.37 -16.30
C PHE A 136 7.72 5.41 -15.93
N LEU A 137 8.98 5.86 -15.93
CA LEU A 137 10.15 5.02 -15.66
C LEU A 137 10.96 5.48 -14.46
N ARG A 138 11.02 6.81 -14.28
CA ARG A 138 11.79 7.45 -13.23
C ARG A 138 10.90 7.66 -12.00
N PRO A 139 11.26 7.10 -10.83
CA PRO A 139 10.65 7.51 -9.58
C PRO A 139 10.96 8.98 -9.32
N ASP A 140 9.95 9.75 -8.90
CA ASP A 140 10.11 11.16 -8.55
C ASP A 140 9.58 11.39 -7.13
N THR A 141 10.51 11.51 -6.19
CA THR A 141 10.21 11.73 -4.77
C THR A 141 10.19 13.20 -4.40
N SER A 142 10.49 14.10 -5.33
CA SER A 142 10.59 15.55 -5.06
C SER A 142 9.28 16.15 -4.54
N ILE A 143 8.15 15.61 -4.99
CA ILE A 143 6.79 16.01 -4.58
C ILE A 143 6.57 15.78 -3.07
N TYR A 144 7.26 14.80 -2.47
CA TYR A 144 7.04 14.40 -1.08
C TYR A 144 8.04 15.02 -0.08
N TYR A 145 9.24 15.39 -0.53
CA TYR A 145 10.32 15.84 0.37
C TYR A 145 10.60 17.35 0.34
N GLY A 146 9.96 18.10 -0.56
CA GLY A 146 10.28 19.51 -0.80
C GLY A 146 11.71 19.69 -1.34
N LYS A 147 12.09 20.92 -1.74
CA LYS A 147 13.36 21.17 -2.44
C LYS A 147 14.60 20.76 -1.63
N GLU A 148 14.64 21.09 -0.34
CA GLU A 148 15.80 20.82 0.51
C GLU A 148 15.92 19.34 0.90
N GLY A 149 14.81 18.72 1.31
CA GLY A 149 14.76 17.31 1.63
C GLY A 149 15.11 16.45 0.42
N TYR A 150 14.61 16.81 -0.77
CA TYR A 150 14.94 16.15 -2.02
C TYR A 150 16.42 16.21 -2.35
N ARG A 151 17.07 17.37 -2.20
CA ARG A 151 18.52 17.52 -2.37
C ARG A 151 19.29 16.58 -1.44
N GLY A 152 18.88 16.49 -0.17
CA GLY A 152 19.50 15.57 0.79
C GLY A 152 19.34 14.09 0.41
N VAL A 153 18.18 13.70 -0.11
CA VAL A 153 17.93 12.33 -0.60
C VAL A 153 18.82 12.01 -1.81
N MET A 154 18.92 12.93 -2.77
CA MET A 154 19.76 12.77 -3.97
C MET A 154 21.25 12.70 -3.65
N GLU A 155 21.75 13.56 -2.76
CA GLU A 155 23.15 13.51 -2.32
C GLU A 155 23.48 12.19 -1.62
N LYS A 156 22.57 11.68 -0.78
CA LYS A 156 22.70 10.35 -0.17
C LYS A 156 22.68 9.23 -1.20
N GLY A 157 21.85 9.34 -2.24
CA GLY A 157 21.83 8.39 -3.36
C GLY A 157 23.14 8.39 -4.13
N LYS A 158 23.65 9.58 -4.47
CA LYS A 158 24.92 9.73 -5.18
C LYS A 158 26.06 9.04 -4.44
N LYS A 159 26.22 9.31 -3.14
CA LYS A 159 27.26 8.71 -2.30
C LYS A 159 27.16 7.19 -2.19
N GLU A 160 25.94 6.66 -2.18
CA GLU A 160 25.69 5.22 -1.99
C GLU A 160 25.91 4.39 -3.27
N PHE A 161 25.57 4.95 -4.44
CA PHE A 161 25.51 4.19 -5.68
C PHE A 161 26.62 4.52 -6.68
N VAL A 162 27.09 5.78 -6.78
CA VAL A 162 28.05 6.18 -7.82
C VAL A 162 29.43 5.54 -7.63
N THR A 163 29.82 5.32 -6.39
CA THR A 163 31.13 4.74 -6.03
C THR A 163 31.25 3.26 -6.36
N LYS A 164 30.15 2.57 -6.66
CA LYS A 164 30.13 1.12 -6.93
C LYS A 164 30.19 0.87 -8.44
N ASP A 165 30.97 -0.10 -8.88
CA ASP A 165 30.99 -0.52 -10.30
C ASP A 165 29.87 -1.50 -10.67
N SER A 166 29.33 -2.17 -9.66
CA SER A 166 28.13 -3.01 -9.78
C SER A 166 27.08 -2.54 -8.77
N VAL A 167 25.94 -2.10 -9.27
CA VAL A 167 24.80 -1.64 -8.50
C VAL A 167 23.74 -2.74 -8.49
N THR A 168 23.50 -3.33 -7.32
CA THR A 168 22.40 -4.29 -7.11
C THR A 168 21.26 -3.59 -6.39
N LEU A 169 20.11 -3.46 -7.05
CA LEU A 169 18.91 -2.89 -6.47
C LEU A 169 17.99 -3.98 -5.90
N ASN A 170 17.63 -3.82 -4.63
CA ASN A 170 16.76 -4.69 -3.85
C ASN A 170 15.50 -3.94 -3.38
N ASP A 171 14.68 -4.59 -2.56
CA ASP A 171 13.38 -4.10 -2.12
C ASP A 171 13.46 -2.79 -1.33
N GLU A 172 14.58 -2.55 -0.65
CA GLU A 172 14.76 -1.37 0.21
C GLU A 172 15.31 -0.16 -0.55
N ASN A 173 16.15 -0.41 -1.55
CA ASN A 173 16.94 0.64 -2.20
C ASN A 173 16.55 0.90 -3.67
N PHE A 174 15.61 0.12 -4.23
CA PHE A 174 15.22 0.19 -5.64
C PHE A 174 14.75 1.57 -6.07
N LEU A 175 13.77 2.16 -5.38
CA LEU A 175 13.23 3.48 -5.75
C LEU A 175 14.31 4.56 -5.70
N LYS A 176 15.07 4.60 -4.61
CA LYS A 176 16.17 5.57 -4.42
C LYS A 176 17.26 5.41 -5.48
N GLY A 177 17.67 4.17 -5.75
CA GLY A 177 18.69 3.85 -6.75
C GLY A 177 18.24 4.19 -8.16
N MET A 178 17.02 3.80 -8.54
CA MET A 178 16.45 4.09 -9.85
C MET A 178 16.33 5.60 -10.08
N GLU A 179 15.82 6.35 -9.10
CA GLU A 179 15.75 7.82 -9.16
C GLU A 179 17.15 8.46 -9.29
N THR A 180 18.13 7.97 -8.52
CA THR A 180 19.52 8.45 -8.61
C THR A 180 20.11 8.20 -10.00
N ILE A 181 19.92 7.00 -10.56
CA ILE A 181 20.42 6.64 -11.89
C ILE A 181 19.83 7.56 -12.97
N TYR A 182 18.52 7.80 -12.92
CA TYR A 182 17.86 8.68 -13.88
C TYR A 182 18.24 10.15 -13.75
N ASN A 183 18.59 10.61 -12.54
CA ASN A 183 19.04 11.98 -12.31
C ASN A 183 20.53 12.20 -12.64
N TYR A 184 21.36 11.15 -12.57
CA TYR A 184 22.80 11.23 -12.82
C TYR A 184 23.30 10.17 -13.82
N PRO A 185 22.68 10.02 -15.02
CA PRO A 185 22.96 8.88 -15.92
C PRO A 185 24.43 8.80 -16.36
N GLY A 186 25.12 9.94 -16.50
CA GLY A 186 26.54 9.98 -16.87
C GLY A 186 27.44 9.22 -15.89
N GLU A 187 27.16 9.34 -14.58
CA GLU A 187 27.92 8.68 -13.50
C GLU A 187 27.73 7.15 -13.49
N PHE A 188 26.71 6.65 -14.17
CA PHE A 188 26.37 5.22 -14.26
C PHE A 188 26.74 4.57 -15.59
N THR A 189 27.35 5.33 -16.51
CA THR A 189 27.76 4.81 -17.82
C THR A 189 28.85 3.75 -17.65
N GLY A 190 28.66 2.57 -18.27
CA GLY A 190 29.60 1.45 -18.20
C GLY A 190 29.53 0.61 -16.92
N LYS A 191 28.73 1.01 -15.92
CA LYS A 191 28.53 0.24 -14.69
C LYS A 191 27.51 -0.88 -14.88
N LYS A 192 27.63 -1.94 -14.08
CA LYS A 192 26.68 -3.07 -14.09
C LYS A 192 25.50 -2.75 -13.17
N LEU A 193 24.28 -2.92 -13.66
CA LEU A 193 23.05 -2.76 -12.87
C LEU A 193 22.29 -4.08 -12.85
N SER A 194 21.85 -4.50 -11.67
CA SER A 194 21.02 -5.70 -11.50
C SER A 194 19.84 -5.41 -10.58
N PHE A 195 18.64 -5.80 -10.99
CA PHE A 195 17.43 -5.72 -10.17
C PHE A 195 16.40 -6.76 -10.60
N LYS A 196 15.55 -7.17 -9.65
CA LYS A 196 14.43 -8.08 -9.92
C LYS A 196 13.23 -7.31 -10.44
N GLY A 197 12.58 -7.84 -11.46
CA GLY A 197 11.42 -7.23 -12.11
C GLY A 197 10.74 -8.20 -13.05
N PHE A 198 9.75 -7.70 -13.78
CA PHE A 198 9.05 -8.41 -14.84
C PHE A 198 9.36 -7.78 -16.19
N VAL A 199 9.37 -8.60 -17.23
CA VAL A 199 9.62 -8.15 -18.59
C VAL A 199 8.31 -7.71 -19.22
N PHE A 200 8.28 -6.48 -19.70
CA PHE A 200 7.18 -5.96 -20.51
C PHE A 200 7.64 -5.80 -21.96
N LYS A 201 6.86 -6.38 -22.87
CA LYS A 201 7.06 -6.27 -24.31
C LYS A 201 5.81 -5.64 -24.90
N ASP A 202 5.99 -4.49 -25.55
CA ASP A 202 4.96 -3.90 -26.38
C ASP A 202 4.95 -4.59 -27.75
N ASP A 203 3.76 -4.87 -28.28
CA ASP A 203 3.59 -5.45 -29.61
C ASP A 203 4.09 -4.51 -30.72
N SER A 204 4.18 -3.21 -30.42
CA SER A 204 4.73 -2.17 -31.32
C SER A 204 6.26 -1.99 -31.23
N SER A 205 6.93 -2.66 -30.29
CA SER A 205 8.38 -2.53 -30.07
C SER A 205 9.19 -3.36 -31.08
N LYS A 206 10.37 -2.86 -31.48
CA LYS A 206 11.34 -3.64 -32.28
C LYS A 206 11.63 -4.96 -31.54
N LYS A 207 11.75 -6.08 -32.27
CA LYS A 207 11.85 -7.46 -31.74
C LYS A 207 12.93 -7.70 -30.66
N GLU A 208 13.86 -6.78 -30.45
CA GLU A 208 15.01 -6.87 -29.54
C GLU A 208 14.96 -5.92 -28.34
N GLN A 209 13.94 -5.06 -28.23
CA GLN A 209 13.79 -4.08 -27.15
C GLN A 209 12.72 -4.51 -26.17
N TYR A 210 13.10 -4.59 -24.90
CA TYR A 210 12.24 -5.02 -23.80
C TYR A 210 12.33 -4.02 -22.67
N PHE A 211 11.25 -3.84 -21.92
CA PHE A 211 11.31 -3.11 -20.67
C PHE A 211 11.45 -4.09 -19.52
N LEU A 212 12.43 -3.84 -18.64
CA LEU A 212 12.48 -4.51 -17.34
C LEU A 212 11.86 -3.57 -16.32
N PHE A 213 10.68 -3.93 -15.85
CA PHE A 213 9.87 -3.13 -14.93
C PHE A 213 9.77 -3.75 -13.56
N ARG A 214 9.53 -2.91 -12.57
CA ARG A 214 9.25 -3.30 -11.20
C ARG A 214 8.31 -2.26 -10.59
N PHE A 215 7.30 -2.73 -9.85
CA PHE A 215 6.47 -1.82 -9.08
C PHE A 215 7.20 -1.30 -7.85
N GLY A 216 7.00 -0.02 -7.56
CA GLY A 216 7.45 0.63 -6.35
C GLY A 216 6.30 1.33 -5.65
N ILE A 217 6.35 1.34 -4.32
CA ILE A 217 5.41 2.03 -3.43
C ILE A 217 6.22 3.05 -2.64
N ILE A 218 5.83 4.32 -2.70
CA ILE A 218 6.55 5.38 -1.97
C ILE A 218 6.07 5.40 -0.51
N HIS A 219 4.76 5.39 -0.28
CA HIS A 219 4.15 5.31 1.05
C HIS A 219 3.09 4.19 1.14
N CYS A 220 2.17 4.12 0.17
CA CYS A 220 1.07 3.15 0.18
C CYS A 220 0.62 2.77 -1.25
N VAL A 221 -0.14 1.68 -1.40
CA VAL A 221 -0.55 1.15 -2.72
C VAL A 221 -1.21 2.19 -3.64
N ALA A 222 -1.82 3.24 -3.09
CA ALA A 222 -2.40 4.34 -3.86
C ALA A 222 -1.34 5.17 -4.62
N ASP A 223 -0.12 5.26 -4.11
CA ASP A 223 1.03 5.90 -4.77
C ASP A 223 1.93 4.90 -5.52
N SER A 224 1.42 3.68 -5.77
CA SER A 224 2.18 2.68 -6.51
C SER A 224 2.39 3.08 -7.98
N GLY A 225 3.65 2.98 -8.41
CA GLY A 225 4.09 3.23 -9.78
C GLY A 225 4.88 2.06 -10.35
N VAL A 226 4.96 2.00 -11.67
CA VAL A 226 5.88 1.09 -12.38
C VAL A 226 7.14 1.88 -12.70
N TYR A 227 8.31 1.31 -12.41
CA TYR A 227 9.60 1.94 -12.68
C TYR A 227 10.54 0.90 -13.30
N GLY A 228 11.50 1.34 -14.08
CA GLY A 228 12.42 0.41 -14.71
C GLY A 228 13.12 1.01 -15.91
N MET A 229 13.68 0.16 -16.77
CA MET A 229 14.55 0.60 -17.85
C MET A 229 14.30 -0.19 -19.14
N LEU A 230 14.55 0.47 -20.27
CA LEU A 230 14.64 -0.20 -21.56
C LEU A 230 15.95 -0.99 -21.62
N VAL A 231 15.85 -2.27 -21.93
CA VAL A 231 16.98 -3.17 -22.13
C VAL A 231 16.98 -3.71 -23.56
N LYS A 232 18.18 -3.84 -24.12
CA LYS A 232 18.40 -4.54 -25.39
C LYS A 232 19.01 -5.90 -25.07
N LYS A 233 18.50 -6.96 -25.70
CA LYS A 233 19.14 -8.27 -25.61
C LYS A 233 20.56 -8.17 -26.20
N PRO A 234 21.58 -8.79 -25.57
CA PRO A 234 22.90 -8.93 -26.19
C PRO A 234 22.81 -9.65 -27.54
#